data_AF-A0A544TI52-F1
#
_entry.id   AF-A0A544TI52-F1
#
_cell.length_a   1.000
_cell.length_b   1.000
_cell.length_c   1.000
_cell.angle_alpha   90.00
_cell.angle_beta   90.00
_cell.angle_gamma   90.00
#
_symmetry.space_group_name_H-M   'P 1'
#
loop_
_entity.id
_entity.type
_entity.pdbx_description
1 polymer ?
#
loop_
_entity_poly.entity_id
_entity_poly.type
_entity_poly.pdbx_seq_one_letter_code
_entity_poly.pdbx_strand_id
1 'polypeptide(L)'
;MNKTTCPCCGYRTLNGDGEYDICPICYWEDDPFQKENEYETGANQIPLIEAQSNYISYGACEKIFVKNVRKPSLLDKRDPNWKAIKDELFELKLACRKYKEGIINIAQLEHNLSWIEVPKEITEIVNKAEIELELIRFCTSDYKQREEALEVVENLLNRLNIKLETQDDH
;
A
#
# COMPACT_ATOMS: atom_id res chain seq x y z
N MET A 1 -26.48 6.82 -19.04
CA MET A 1 -26.08 5.97 -17.89
C MET A 1 -25.37 6.84 -16.88
N ASN A 2 -25.71 6.70 -15.60
CA ASN A 2 -25.01 7.40 -14.53
C ASN A 2 -23.73 6.62 -14.22
N LYS A 3 -22.58 7.29 -14.33
CA LYS A 3 -21.30 6.68 -13.98
C LYS A 3 -21.16 6.51 -12.47
N THR A 4 -20.57 5.41 -12.05
CA THR A 4 -20.25 5.09 -10.66
C THR A 4 -18.85 5.58 -10.29
N THR A 5 -18.65 5.82 -9.00
CA THR A 5 -17.42 6.39 -8.44
C THR A 5 -16.33 5.31 -8.38
N CYS A 6 -15.19 5.56 -9.03
CA CYS A 6 -14.02 4.70 -8.88
C CYS A 6 -13.51 4.76 -7.43
N PRO A 7 -13.35 3.62 -6.74
CA PRO A 7 -12.93 3.60 -5.34
C PRO A 7 -11.50 4.11 -5.15
N CYS A 8 -10.64 3.99 -6.16
CA CYS A 8 -9.25 4.46 -6.12
C CYS A 8 -9.12 6.00 -6.27
N CYS A 9 -9.68 6.61 -7.31
CA CYS A 9 -9.45 8.05 -7.56
C CYS A 9 -10.61 8.97 -7.14
N GLY A 10 -11.80 8.41 -6.90
CA GLY A 10 -13.00 9.15 -6.55
C GLY A 10 -13.72 9.83 -7.71
N TYR A 11 -13.30 9.63 -8.95
CA TYR A 11 -14.03 10.15 -10.12
C TYR A 11 -15.12 9.19 -10.57
N ARG A 12 -16.24 9.75 -11.06
CA ARG A 12 -17.34 8.99 -11.63
C ARG A 12 -17.03 8.57 -13.06
N THR A 13 -16.23 7.52 -13.22
CA THR A 13 -15.70 7.08 -14.52
C THR A 13 -16.25 5.74 -15.00
N LEU A 14 -16.68 4.90 -14.06
CA LEU A 14 -17.07 3.51 -14.28
C LEU A 14 -18.52 3.43 -14.78
N ASN A 15 -18.85 2.42 -15.59
CA ASN A 15 -20.16 2.29 -16.22
C ASN A 15 -21.19 1.58 -15.32
N GLY A 16 -20.73 0.79 -14.36
CA GLY A 16 -21.52 0.11 -13.33
C GLY A 16 -20.71 -0.11 -12.06
N ASP A 17 -21.32 -0.71 -11.04
CA ASP A 17 -20.64 -1.04 -9.79
C ASP A 17 -20.32 -2.55 -9.79
N GLY A 18 -19.04 -2.90 -9.76
CA GLY A 18 -18.59 -4.28 -9.80
C GLY A 18 -18.59 -4.91 -11.18
N GLU A 19 -18.47 -4.11 -12.23
CA GLU A 19 -18.48 -4.57 -13.63
C GLU A 19 -17.06 -4.79 -14.19
N TYR A 20 -16.02 -4.77 -13.33
CA TYR A 20 -14.61 -4.95 -13.72
C TYR A 20 -14.14 -3.93 -14.76
N ASP A 21 -14.75 -2.75 -14.78
CA ASP A 21 -14.34 -1.63 -15.63
C ASP A 21 -12.97 -1.09 -15.19
N ILE A 22 -12.08 -0.83 -16.14
CA ILE A 22 -10.80 -0.15 -15.85
C ILE A 22 -11.03 1.37 -15.87
N CYS A 23 -10.72 2.03 -14.74
CA CYS A 23 -10.81 3.47 -14.63
C CYS A 23 -9.79 4.16 -15.57
N PRO A 24 -10.21 5.02 -16.52
CA PRO A 24 -9.29 5.71 -17.42
C PRO A 24 -8.45 6.80 -16.73
N ILE A 25 -8.79 7.19 -15.50
CA ILE A 25 -8.10 8.25 -14.74
C ILE A 25 -6.98 7.69 -13.87
N CYS A 26 -7.16 6.50 -13.28
CA CYS A 26 -6.14 5.90 -12.42
C CYS A 26 -5.72 4.50 -12.81
N TYR A 27 -6.38 3.85 -13.77
CA TYR A 27 -6.12 2.47 -14.21
C TYR A 27 -6.50 1.37 -13.21
N TRP A 28 -7.24 1.70 -12.15
CA TRP A 28 -7.81 0.70 -11.24
C TRP A 28 -8.94 -0.08 -11.91
N GLU A 29 -8.93 -1.41 -11.79
CA GLU A 29 -10.03 -2.29 -12.21
C GLU A 29 -11.09 -2.40 -11.12
N ASP A 30 -12.36 -2.20 -11.47
CA ASP A 30 -13.49 -2.19 -10.54
C ASP A 30 -13.84 -3.58 -9.99
N ASP A 31 -13.06 -4.01 -9.01
CA ASP A 31 -13.21 -5.28 -8.29
C ASP A 31 -14.07 -5.10 -7.01
N PRO A 32 -15.27 -5.71 -6.93
CA PRO A 32 -16.11 -5.70 -5.72
C PRO A 32 -15.40 -6.25 -4.49
N PHE A 33 -14.56 -7.28 -4.66
CA PHE A 33 -13.86 -7.89 -3.54
C PHE A 33 -12.89 -6.90 -2.89
N GLN A 34 -12.05 -6.26 -3.68
CA GLN A 34 -11.09 -5.27 -3.17
C GLN A 34 -11.77 -3.96 -2.71
N LYS A 35 -12.98 -3.68 -3.18
CA LYS A 35 -13.79 -2.56 -2.69
C LYS A 35 -14.26 -2.78 -1.25
N GLU A 36 -14.54 -4.02 -0.87
CA GLU A 36 -14.93 -4.40 0.49
C GLU A 36 -13.72 -4.80 1.37
N ASN A 37 -12.62 -5.22 0.75
CA ASN A 37 -11.39 -5.70 1.41
C ASN A 37 -10.20 -4.81 1.01
N GLU A 38 -10.16 -3.59 1.54
CA GLU A 38 -9.27 -2.53 1.06
C GLU A 38 -7.77 -2.82 1.21
N TYR A 39 -7.39 -3.75 2.08
CA TYR A 39 -6.01 -4.20 2.34
C TYR A 39 -5.57 -5.40 1.49
N GLU A 40 -6.52 -6.02 0.78
CA GLU A 40 -6.33 -7.25 0.02
C GLU A 40 -6.06 -7.00 -1.46
N THR A 41 -5.35 -7.94 -2.06
CA THR A 41 -5.17 -8.02 -3.51
C THR A 41 -6.36 -8.75 -4.15
N GLY A 42 -6.55 -8.60 -5.46
CA GLY A 42 -7.63 -9.24 -6.20
C GLY A 42 -7.35 -9.16 -7.69
N ALA A 43 -8.30 -8.62 -8.46
CA ALA A 43 -8.06 -8.31 -9.87
C ALA A 43 -6.85 -7.36 -10.03
N ASN A 44 -6.66 -6.44 -9.06
CA ASN A 44 -5.50 -5.57 -8.97
C ASN A 44 -4.40 -6.20 -8.09
N GLN A 45 -3.14 -6.06 -8.52
CA GLN A 45 -1.97 -6.67 -7.85
C GLN A 45 -1.49 -5.89 -6.61
N ILE A 46 -2.21 -4.83 -6.23
CA ILE A 46 -1.97 -4.05 -5.02
C ILE A 46 -3.29 -3.80 -4.28
N PRO A 47 -3.25 -3.55 -2.96
CA PRO A 47 -4.41 -3.14 -2.18
C PRO A 47 -5.02 -1.83 -2.64
N LEU A 48 -6.33 -1.65 -2.40
CA LEU A 48 -7.04 -0.41 -2.72
C LEU A 48 -6.45 0.80 -2.00
N ILE A 49 -6.08 0.66 -0.72
CA ILE A 49 -5.45 1.72 0.06
C ILE A 49 -4.09 2.15 -0.56
N GLU A 50 -3.30 1.19 -1.06
CA GLU A 50 -2.05 1.49 -1.78
C GLU A 50 -2.36 2.25 -3.07
N ALA A 51 -3.36 1.78 -3.83
CA ALA A 51 -3.77 2.42 -5.09
C ALA A 51 -4.26 3.86 -4.90
N GLN A 52 -4.96 4.15 -3.80
CA GLN A 52 -5.36 5.51 -3.46
C GLN A 52 -4.16 6.42 -3.16
N SER A 53 -3.21 5.94 -2.34
CA SER A 53 -1.95 6.65 -2.02
C SER A 53 -1.13 6.94 -3.29
N ASN A 54 -1.00 5.92 -4.13
CA ASN A 54 -0.35 5.98 -5.43
C ASN A 54 -0.99 6.99 -6.38
N TYR A 55 -2.33 7.00 -6.48
CA TYR A 55 -3.05 7.96 -7.32
C TYR A 55 -2.82 9.40 -6.84
N ILE A 56 -2.84 9.62 -5.52
CA ILE A 56 -2.54 10.94 -4.93
C ILE A 56 -1.11 11.38 -5.27
N SER A 57 -0.16 10.44 -5.25
CA SER A 57 1.27 10.72 -5.45
C SER A 57 1.67 10.95 -6.91
N TYR A 58 1.16 10.15 -7.84
CA TYR A 58 1.59 10.20 -9.26
C TYR A 58 0.47 10.05 -10.29
N GLY A 59 -0.79 9.98 -9.87
CA GLY A 59 -1.95 10.04 -10.77
C GLY A 59 -2.35 8.70 -11.41
N ALA A 60 -1.84 7.57 -10.94
CA ALA A 60 -2.26 6.22 -11.34
C ALA A 60 -2.30 5.30 -10.10
N CYS A 61 -3.01 4.17 -10.17
CA CYS A 61 -3.07 3.17 -9.10
C CYS A 61 -1.70 2.50 -8.88
N GLU A 62 -0.93 2.29 -9.95
CA GLU A 62 0.46 1.83 -9.90
C GLU A 62 1.34 2.65 -10.84
N LYS A 63 2.61 2.81 -10.46
CA LYS A 63 3.56 3.69 -11.18
C LYS A 63 3.78 3.23 -12.62
N ILE A 64 3.69 1.93 -12.87
CA ILE A 64 3.81 1.33 -14.20
C ILE A 64 2.69 1.74 -15.16
N PHE A 65 1.53 2.15 -14.64
CA PHE A 65 0.34 2.52 -15.42
C PHE A 65 0.20 4.03 -15.66
N VAL A 66 1.16 4.85 -15.23
CA VAL A 66 1.14 6.31 -15.48
C VAL A 66 1.01 6.64 -16.97
N LYS A 67 1.56 5.80 -17.86
CA LYS A 67 1.44 5.96 -19.33
C LYS A 67 0.09 5.50 -19.90
N ASN A 68 -0.72 4.80 -19.10
CA ASN A 68 -2.00 4.22 -19.50
C ASN A 68 -3.21 5.06 -19.06
N VAL A 69 -2.99 6.12 -18.28
CA VAL A 69 -4.06 6.99 -17.76
C VAL A 69 -4.17 8.30 -18.55
N ARG A 70 -5.35 8.92 -18.49
CA ARG A 70 -5.55 10.32 -18.89
C ARG A 70 -5.76 11.20 -17.65
N LYS A 71 -5.39 12.48 -17.76
CA LYS A 71 -5.75 13.47 -16.74
C LYS A 71 -7.28 13.65 -16.68
N PRO A 72 -7.86 13.91 -15.50
CA PRO A 72 -9.25 14.34 -15.38
C PRO A 72 -9.50 15.61 -16.23
N SER A 73 -10.65 15.66 -16.88
CA SER A 73 -11.15 16.82 -17.62
C SER A 73 -12.22 17.57 -16.83
N LEU A 74 -12.65 18.73 -17.33
CA LEU A 74 -13.74 19.50 -16.73
C LEU A 74 -15.10 18.76 -16.72
N LEU A 75 -15.25 17.73 -17.55
CA LEU A 75 -16.47 16.92 -17.60
C LEU A 75 -16.46 15.78 -16.57
N ASP A 76 -15.29 15.42 -16.05
CA ASP A 76 -15.17 14.36 -15.06
C ASP A 76 -15.60 14.89 -13.69
N LYS A 77 -16.66 14.31 -13.14
CA LYS A 77 -17.18 14.68 -11.82
C LYS A 77 -16.51 13.84 -10.76
N ARG A 78 -15.79 14.48 -9.84
CA ARG A 78 -15.30 13.83 -8.62
C ARG A 78 -16.45 13.74 -7.62
N ASP A 79 -16.55 12.61 -6.95
CA ASP A 79 -17.52 12.39 -5.89
C ASP A 79 -17.11 13.22 -4.65
N PRO A 80 -17.94 14.17 -4.20
CA PRO A 80 -17.62 14.97 -3.01
C PRO A 80 -17.58 14.13 -1.72
N ASN A 81 -18.18 12.94 -1.72
CA ASN A 81 -18.18 12.04 -0.58
C ASN A 81 -17.00 11.06 -0.59
N TRP A 82 -16.24 10.97 -1.69
CA TRP A 82 -15.05 10.13 -1.73
C TRP A 82 -13.99 10.66 -0.78
N LYS A 83 -13.38 9.77 -0.02
CA LYS A 83 -12.27 10.06 0.88
C LYS A 83 -11.22 8.98 0.72
N ALA A 84 -9.96 9.40 0.74
CA ALA A 84 -8.87 8.46 0.87
C ALA A 84 -8.99 7.74 2.22
N ILE A 85 -8.71 6.44 2.19
CA ILE A 85 -8.59 5.60 3.37
C ILE A 85 -7.43 6.16 4.19
N LYS A 86 -7.67 6.35 5.49
CA LYS A 86 -6.68 6.89 6.42
C LYS A 86 -6.33 5.81 7.41
N ASP A 87 -5.18 5.19 7.21
CA ASP A 87 -4.50 4.38 8.20
C ASP A 87 -3.10 4.97 8.36
N GLU A 88 -2.87 5.61 9.51
CA GLU A 88 -1.60 6.29 9.83
C GLU A 88 -0.43 5.30 9.92
N LEU A 89 -0.72 4.00 9.97
CA LEU A 89 0.27 2.93 10.01
C LEU A 89 0.29 2.13 8.70
N PHE A 90 -0.43 2.55 7.67
CA PHE A 90 -0.55 1.79 6.42
C PHE A 90 0.81 1.51 5.79
N GLU A 91 1.61 2.55 5.58
CA GLU A 91 2.92 2.41 4.93
C GLU A 91 3.87 1.52 5.75
N LEU A 92 3.79 1.61 7.09
CA LEU A 92 4.53 0.74 8.00
C LEU A 92 4.09 -0.73 7.84
N LYS A 93 2.78 -1.00 7.89
CA LYS A 93 2.20 -2.33 7.70
C LYS A 93 2.58 -2.91 6.34
N LEU A 94 2.48 -2.09 5.29
CA LEU A 94 2.79 -2.47 3.92
C LEU A 94 4.26 -2.83 3.74
N ALA A 95 5.18 -2.02 4.26
CA ALA A 95 6.61 -2.30 4.21
C ALA A 95 6.95 -3.62 4.92
N CYS A 96 6.42 -3.82 6.13
CA CYS A 96 6.58 -5.06 6.87
C CYS A 96 6.01 -6.28 6.12
N ARG A 97 4.81 -6.16 5.55
CA ARG A 97 4.17 -7.23 4.76
C ARG A 97 4.99 -7.59 3.52
N LYS A 98 5.33 -6.60 2.69
CA LYS A 98 6.13 -6.80 1.47
C LYS A 98 7.48 -7.46 1.76
N TYR A 99 8.09 -7.15 2.90
CA TYR A 99 9.33 -7.79 3.32
C TYR A 99 9.10 -9.26 3.73
N LYS A 100 8.06 -9.55 4.52
CA LYS A 100 7.71 -10.93 4.92
C LYS A 100 7.42 -11.81 3.70
N GLU A 101 6.71 -11.27 2.71
CA GLU A 101 6.39 -11.93 1.42
C GLU A 101 7.59 -12.03 0.46
N GLY A 102 8.73 -11.39 0.78
CA GLY A 102 9.94 -11.41 -0.05
C GLY A 102 9.86 -10.54 -1.31
N ILE A 103 8.88 -9.62 -1.38
CA ILE A 103 8.70 -8.66 -2.47
C ILE A 103 9.80 -7.60 -2.43
N ILE A 104 10.19 -7.18 -1.22
CA ILE A 104 11.29 -6.23 -1.00
C ILE A 104 12.41 -6.87 -0.19
N ASN A 105 13.64 -6.43 -0.44
CA ASN A 105 14.82 -6.83 0.33
C ASN A 105 15.05 -5.95 1.55
N ILE A 106 16.03 -6.31 2.38
CA ILE A 106 16.36 -5.59 3.62
C ILE A 106 16.75 -4.12 3.39
N ALA A 107 17.43 -3.80 2.29
CA ALA A 107 17.80 -2.42 1.98
C ALA A 107 16.58 -1.55 1.64
N GLN A 108 15.60 -2.13 0.94
CA GLN A 108 14.34 -1.46 0.65
C GLN A 108 13.47 -1.32 1.91
N LEU A 109 13.46 -2.32 2.79
CA LEU A 109 12.75 -2.22 4.07
C LEU A 109 13.33 -1.11 4.96
N GLU A 110 14.66 -1.11 5.17
CA GLU A 110 15.35 -0.06 5.94
C GLU A 110 15.08 1.33 5.36
N HIS A 111 15.22 1.48 4.04
CA HIS A 111 14.89 2.73 3.36
C HIS A 111 13.42 3.13 3.56
N ASN A 112 12.47 2.20 3.53
CA ASN A 112 11.08 2.55 3.80
C ASN A 112 10.92 3.05 5.25
N LEU A 113 11.46 2.33 6.24
CA LEU A 113 11.30 2.71 7.65
C LEU A 113 11.93 4.07 7.98
N SER A 114 13.01 4.46 7.31
CA SER A 114 13.65 5.77 7.53
C SER A 114 12.87 6.97 6.97
N TRP A 115 11.89 6.75 6.08
CA TRP A 115 11.10 7.81 5.44
C TRP A 115 9.61 7.76 5.76
N ILE A 116 9.10 6.69 6.36
CA ILE A 116 7.68 6.58 6.73
C ILE A 116 7.35 7.54 7.88
N GLU A 117 6.35 8.38 7.66
CA GLU A 117 5.76 9.18 8.73
C GLU A 117 4.88 8.29 9.62
N VAL A 118 5.14 8.31 10.92
CA VAL A 118 4.38 7.57 11.94
C VAL A 118 3.94 8.49 13.08
N PRO A 119 2.90 8.13 13.84
CA PRO A 119 2.52 8.83 15.07
C PRO A 119 3.71 8.98 16.04
N LYS A 120 3.79 10.12 16.72
CA LYS A 120 4.92 10.47 17.60
C LYS A 120 5.14 9.45 18.71
N GLU A 121 4.05 8.82 19.14
CA GLU A 121 4.00 7.82 20.19
C GLU A 121 4.79 6.55 19.83
N ILE A 122 4.98 6.28 18.53
CA ILE A 122 5.64 5.06 18.05
C ILE A 122 6.96 5.33 17.32
N THR A 123 7.33 6.60 17.09
CA THR A 123 8.57 6.97 16.40
C THR A 123 9.81 6.30 17.00
N GLU A 124 9.93 6.27 18.32
CA GLU A 124 11.10 5.62 18.96
C GLU A 124 11.14 4.10 18.72
N ILE A 125 9.98 3.45 18.60
CA ILE A 125 9.88 2.02 18.33
C ILE A 125 10.33 1.73 16.90
N VAL A 126 9.87 2.54 15.93
CA VAL A 126 10.22 2.41 14.51
C VAL A 126 11.71 2.70 14.28
N ASN A 127 12.25 3.78 14.86
CA ASN A 127 13.67 4.14 14.72
C ASN A 127 14.60 3.06 15.28
N LYS A 128 14.20 2.36 16.36
CA LYS A 128 14.99 1.24 16.89
C LYS A 128 15.06 0.09 15.90
N ALA A 129 13.92 -0.26 15.27
CA ALA A 129 13.89 -1.28 14.24
C ALA A 129 14.71 -0.89 13.00
N GLU A 130 14.64 0.37 12.56
CA GLU A 130 15.48 0.91 11.48
C GLU A 130 16.97 0.72 11.76
N ILE A 131 17.44 1.12 12.95
CA ILE A 131 18.85 0.98 13.36
C ILE A 131 19.26 -0.50 13.41
N GLU A 132 18.41 -1.38 13.93
CA GLU A 132 18.68 -2.83 13.95
C GLU A 132 18.83 -3.40 12.53
N LEU A 133 17.96 -3.00 11.61
CA LEU A 133 18.05 -3.40 10.20
C LEU A 133 19.32 -2.86 9.53
N GLU A 134 19.70 -1.61 9.83
CA GLU A 134 20.95 -1.03 9.34
C GLU A 134 22.16 -1.85 9.81
N LEU A 135 22.22 -2.19 11.11
CA LEU A 135 23.28 -3.04 11.67
C LEU A 135 23.33 -4.42 10.99
N ILE A 136 22.18 -5.07 10.77
CA ILE A 136 22.13 -6.36 10.07
C ILE A 136 22.70 -6.24 8.65
N ARG A 137 22.36 -5.17 7.91
CA ARG A 137 22.89 -4.94 6.56
C ARG A 137 24.40 -4.81 6.51
N PHE A 138 25.03 -4.23 7.53
CA PHE A 138 26.48 -3.97 7.54
C PHE A 138 27.30 -5.01 8.30
N CYS A 139 26.71 -5.70 9.27
CA CYS A 139 27.45 -6.58 10.20
C CYS A 139 27.11 -8.07 10.02
N THR A 140 26.04 -8.41 9.31
CA THR A 140 25.61 -9.80 9.11
C THR A 140 25.91 -10.26 7.68
N SER A 141 26.31 -11.53 7.53
CA SER A 141 26.51 -12.18 6.23
C SER A 141 25.21 -12.26 5.42
N ASP A 142 25.27 -12.03 4.11
CA ASP A 142 24.10 -11.98 3.19
C ASP A 142 23.10 -13.14 3.38
N TYR A 143 23.57 -14.37 3.61
CA TYR A 143 22.70 -15.53 3.76
C TYR A 143 21.88 -15.56 5.06
N LYS A 144 22.25 -14.75 6.07
CA LYS A 144 21.54 -14.62 7.36
C LYS A 144 20.72 -13.34 7.49
N GLN A 145 21.04 -12.31 6.69
CA GLN A 145 20.41 -10.99 6.81
C GLN A 145 18.88 -11.09 6.77
N ARG A 146 18.33 -11.94 5.90
CA ARG A 146 16.88 -12.08 5.78
C ARG A 146 16.22 -12.61 7.06
N GLU A 147 16.80 -13.66 7.64
CA GLU A 147 16.31 -14.31 8.86
C GLU A 147 16.35 -13.35 10.05
N GLU A 148 17.49 -12.70 10.28
CA GLU A 148 17.66 -11.75 11.38
C GLU A 148 16.73 -10.53 11.23
N ALA A 149 16.57 -10.01 10.01
CA ALA A 149 15.67 -8.88 9.79
C ALA A 149 14.17 -9.26 9.87
N LEU A 150 13.81 -10.53 9.64
CA LEU A 150 12.44 -10.99 9.93
C LEU A 150 12.14 -10.93 11.43
N GLU A 151 13.10 -11.29 12.29
CA GLU A 151 12.95 -11.17 13.74
C GLU A 151 12.72 -9.72 14.18
N VAL A 152 13.44 -8.77 13.57
CA VAL A 152 13.23 -7.32 13.82
C VAL A 152 11.81 -6.89 13.41
N VAL A 153 11.34 -7.32 12.23
CA VAL A 153 9.98 -7.01 11.75
C VAL A 153 8.91 -7.61 12.66
N GLU A 154 9.07 -8.85 13.11
CA GLU A 154 8.13 -9.50 14.03
C GLU A 154 8.09 -8.79 15.39
N ASN A 155 9.25 -8.44 15.94
CA ASN A 155 9.35 -7.69 17.18
C ASN A 155 8.71 -6.30 17.07
N LEU A 156 8.92 -5.60 15.95
CA LEU A 156 8.28 -4.32 15.66
C LEU A 156 6.75 -4.45 15.66
N LEU A 157 6.21 -5.39 14.87
CA LEU A 157 4.77 -5.62 14.78
C LEU A 157 4.16 -6.00 16.13
N ASN A 158 4.82 -6.87 16.89
CA ASN A 158 4.38 -7.28 18.22
C ASN A 158 4.33 -6.10 19.20
N ARG A 159 5.37 -5.25 19.23
CA ARG A 159 5.41 -4.07 20.11
C ARG A 159 4.34 -3.05 19.78
N LEU A 160 3.90 -3.00 18.53
CA LEU A 160 2.83 -2.11 18.06
C LEU A 160 1.44 -2.77 18.12
N ASN A 161 1.35 -4.02 18.56
CA ASN A 161 0.12 -4.82 18.56
C ASN A 161 -0.54 -4.87 17.17
N ILE A 162 0.27 -4.97 16.11
CA ILE A 162 -0.17 -5.08 14.72
C ILE A 162 -0.19 -6.55 14.32
N LYS A 163 -1.32 -6.99 13.78
CA LYS A 163 -1.42 -8.26 13.06
C LYS A 163 -1.44 -7.98 11.57
N LEU A 164 -0.61 -8.68 10.81
CA LEU A 164 -0.69 -8.69 9.36
C LEU A 164 -1.44 -9.96 8.99
N GLU A 165 -2.59 -9.82 8.34
CA GLU A 165 -3.28 -10.93 7.70
C GLU A 165 -2.39 -11.44 6.55
N THR A 166 -2.20 -12.76 6.48
CA THR A 166 -1.44 -13.39 5.40
C THR A 166 -2.41 -13.96 4.37
N GLN A 167 -2.03 -13.98 3.09
CA GLN A 167 -2.85 -14.55 2.02
C GLN A 167 -3.25 -16.03 2.24
N ASP A 168 -2.60 -16.73 3.18
CA ASP A 168 -2.86 -18.14 3.51
C ASP A 168 -3.99 -18.34 4.56
N ASP A 169 -4.59 -17.27 5.09
CA ASP A 169 -5.64 -17.36 6.13
C ASP A 169 -7.07 -17.52 5.56
N HIS A 170 -7.25 -17.66 4.25
CA HIS A 170 -8.55 -17.74 3.56
C HIS A 170 -8.65 -18.90 2.55
#